data_AF-A0A1G4VNY3-F1
#
_entry.id   AF-A0A1G4VNY3-F1
#
_cell.length_a   1.000
_cell.length_b   1.000
_cell.length_c   1.000
_cell.angle_alpha   90.00
_cell.angle_beta   90.00
_cell.angle_gamma   90.00
#
_symmetry.space_group_name_H-M   'P 1'
#
loop_
_entity.id
_entity.type
_entity.pdbx_description
1 polymer ?
#
loop_
_entity_poly.entity_id
_entity_poly.type
_entity_poly.pdbx_seq_one_letter_code
_entity_poly.pdbx_strand_id
1 'polypeptide(L)'
;MPQEFNRFEIVRKGYDPAMVEREINEINSELVRLNELTVESQTALKNALASLEEAQLTVSQTEKPNFAALGSKAAMILSNAQLIATELEQNSQIVAQQITARAELAAVELGDQAESNYEATIIEANRRASRILNIAESEAKQILEQATKDSQSLTRANEIQNAQARGLAATEVAALRATTKREIDLLSAKLEADYAAKVNLITNDLDLQGKLKEKQQAKLEAALAARRLDAEQEYQTKHQEAVATTQGYLESAIADLSGLNQSIAGLRLEIETLELQAASSQRTILQEARDQAEALLHAAQIESRNLTQLANLNAKDIERKAEQNITLLQNQTAAIETYLENLRNLVTEQLNQGRDHGTAH
;
A
#
# COMPACT_ATOMS: atom_id res chain seq x y z
N MET A 1 -6.06 68.02 -53.12
CA MET A 1 -4.93 67.08 -53.23
C MET A 1 -5.22 65.90 -52.31
N PRO A 2 -5.55 64.71 -52.82
CA PRO A 2 -5.71 63.55 -51.96
C PRO A 2 -4.32 63.08 -51.54
N GLN A 3 -4.02 63.14 -50.24
CA GLN A 3 -2.80 62.56 -49.68
C GLN A 3 -2.95 61.03 -49.70
N GLU A 4 -2.14 60.35 -50.49
CA GLU A 4 -2.01 58.89 -50.46
C GLU A 4 -1.43 58.47 -49.09
N PHE A 5 -2.27 58.10 -48.13
CA PHE A 5 -1.85 57.53 -46.85
C PHE A 5 -1.63 56.01 -46.96
N ASN A 6 -0.79 55.57 -47.89
CA ASN A 6 -0.32 54.19 -47.84
C ASN A 6 1.00 54.14 -47.07
N ARG A 7 0.93 53.78 -45.78
CA ARG A 7 2.08 53.67 -44.87
C ARG A 7 2.81 52.32 -44.96
N PHE A 8 2.33 51.40 -45.79
CA PHE A 8 2.85 50.04 -45.88
C PHE A 8 3.54 49.80 -47.23
N GLU A 9 4.75 49.24 -47.19
CA GLU A 9 5.49 48.85 -48.40
C GLU A 9 4.97 47.50 -48.94
N ILE A 10 4.80 47.40 -50.27
CA ILE A 10 4.27 46.20 -50.94
C ILE A 10 5.43 45.31 -51.40
N VAL A 11 5.56 44.13 -50.79
CA VAL A 11 6.54 43.10 -51.17
C VAL A 11 5.86 42.03 -52.01
N ARG A 12 6.34 41.80 -53.25
CA ARG A 12 6.01 40.82 -54.32
C ARG A 12 4.56 40.28 -54.48
N LYS A 13 3.75 40.08 -53.42
CA LYS A 13 2.32 39.77 -53.41
C LYS A 13 1.55 40.25 -52.15
N GLY A 14 2.06 41.20 -51.34
CA GLY A 14 1.36 41.69 -50.14
C GLY A 14 2.15 42.77 -49.37
N TYR A 15 1.64 43.19 -48.22
CA TYR A 15 2.35 44.11 -47.31
C TYR A 15 3.38 43.36 -46.44
N ASP A 16 4.47 44.02 -46.04
CA ASP A 16 5.46 43.46 -45.10
C ASP A 16 4.82 43.18 -43.72
N PRO A 17 4.72 41.90 -43.29
CA PRO A 17 4.11 41.55 -42.00
C PRO A 17 4.74 42.28 -40.80
N ALA A 18 6.06 42.53 -40.81
CA ALA A 18 6.76 43.15 -39.69
C ALA A 18 6.54 44.67 -39.58
N MET A 19 6.21 45.35 -40.69
CA MET A 19 5.77 46.74 -40.67
C MET A 19 4.30 46.86 -40.28
N VAL A 20 3.46 45.95 -40.79
CA VAL A 20 2.04 45.88 -40.44
C VAL A 20 1.85 45.63 -38.95
N GLU A 21 2.60 44.70 -38.36
CA GLU A 21 2.53 44.41 -36.92
C GLU A 21 2.96 45.60 -36.04
N ARG A 22 3.95 46.39 -36.49
CA ARG A 22 4.38 47.61 -35.79
C ARG A 22 3.28 48.67 -35.80
N GLU A 23 2.66 48.94 -36.94
CA GLU A 23 1.56 49.92 -37.03
C GLU A 23 0.33 49.43 -36.25
N ILE A 24 0.03 48.13 -36.28
CA ILE A 24 -1.06 47.53 -35.46
C ILE A 24 -0.77 47.76 -33.98
N ASN A 25 0.46 47.57 -33.52
CA ASN A 25 0.84 47.81 -32.13
C ASN A 25 0.77 49.31 -31.76
N GLU A 26 1.15 50.20 -32.68
CA GLU A 26 1.03 51.65 -32.48
C GLU A 26 -0.43 52.08 -32.38
N ILE A 27 -1.29 51.63 -33.31
CA ILE A 27 -2.74 51.85 -33.31
C ILE A 27 -3.37 51.25 -32.05
N ASN A 28 -2.97 50.05 -31.63
CA ASN A 28 -3.45 49.45 -30.38
C ASN A 28 -3.07 50.32 -29.17
N SER A 29 -1.86 50.88 -29.14
CA SER A 29 -1.43 51.79 -28.08
C SER A 29 -2.20 53.12 -28.09
N GLU A 30 -2.58 53.61 -29.27
CA GLU A 30 -3.39 54.82 -29.42
C GLU A 30 -4.86 54.55 -29.05
N LEU A 31 -5.40 53.38 -29.39
CA LEU A 31 -6.72 52.92 -28.96
C LEU A 31 -6.79 52.77 -27.44
N VAL A 32 -5.76 52.22 -26.80
CA VAL A 32 -5.68 52.15 -25.34
C VAL A 32 -5.70 53.56 -24.74
N ARG A 33 -4.89 54.49 -25.26
CA ARG A 33 -4.88 55.88 -24.81
C ARG A 33 -6.21 56.61 -25.02
N LEU A 34 -6.85 56.41 -26.17
CA LEU A 34 -8.19 56.95 -26.44
C LEU A 34 -9.24 56.37 -25.49
N ASN A 35 -9.13 55.09 -25.16
CA ASN A 35 -10.02 54.45 -24.21
C ASN A 35 -9.81 54.99 -22.79
N GLU A 36 -8.56 55.16 -22.35
CA GLU A 36 -8.20 55.81 -21.08
C GLU A 36 -8.76 57.24 -21.00
N LEU A 37 -8.57 58.05 -22.05
CA LEU A 37 -9.13 59.41 -22.14
C LEU A 37 -10.66 59.40 -22.13
N THR A 38 -11.28 58.42 -22.78
CA THR A 38 -12.74 58.26 -22.79
C THR A 38 -13.26 57.94 -21.40
N VAL A 39 -12.62 57.01 -20.70
CA VAL A 39 -12.93 56.66 -19.31
C VAL A 39 -12.75 57.88 -18.40
N GLU A 40 -11.63 58.61 -18.53
CA GLU A 40 -11.40 59.83 -17.77
C GLU A 40 -12.49 60.89 -18.03
N SER A 41 -12.86 61.11 -19.30
CA SER A 41 -13.95 62.03 -19.65
C SER A 41 -15.30 61.59 -19.11
N GLN A 42 -15.59 60.29 -19.09
CA GLN A 42 -16.81 59.72 -18.52
C GLN A 42 -16.85 59.91 -17.00
N THR A 43 -15.71 59.75 -16.32
CA THR A 43 -15.63 60.03 -14.87
C THR A 43 -15.80 61.52 -14.58
N ALA A 44 -15.20 62.40 -15.36
CA ALA A 44 -15.37 63.85 -15.24
C ALA A 44 -16.82 64.27 -15.49
N LEU A 45 -17.47 63.70 -16.52
CA LEU A 45 -18.89 63.94 -16.81
C LEU A 45 -19.78 63.47 -15.66
N LYS A 46 -19.52 62.28 -15.10
CA LYS A 46 -20.27 61.76 -13.95
C LYS A 46 -20.13 62.67 -12.73
N ASN A 47 -18.92 63.17 -12.45
CA ASN A 47 -18.68 64.09 -11.34
C ASN A 47 -19.36 65.44 -11.56
N ALA A 48 -19.33 65.98 -12.78
CA ALA A 48 -20.01 67.21 -13.13
C ALA A 48 -21.53 67.09 -13.01
N LEU A 49 -22.10 65.95 -13.45
CA LEU A 49 -23.53 65.66 -13.28
C LEU A 49 -23.93 65.55 -11.81
N ALA A 50 -23.12 64.89 -10.98
CA ALA A 50 -23.36 64.81 -9.54
C ALA A 50 -23.34 66.20 -8.87
N SER A 51 -22.38 67.05 -9.25
CA SER A 51 -22.31 68.43 -8.74
C SER A 51 -23.47 69.30 -9.24
N LEU A 52 -23.93 69.08 -10.48
CA LEU A 52 -25.12 69.76 -11.02
C LEU A 52 -26.38 69.33 -10.27
N GLU A 53 -26.53 68.05 -9.96
CA GLU A 53 -27.66 67.51 -9.19
C GLU A 53 -27.67 68.07 -7.76
N GLU A 54 -26.50 68.17 -7.11
CA GLU A 54 -26.34 68.82 -5.81
C GLU A 54 -26.68 70.32 -5.85
N ALA A 55 -26.26 71.04 -6.89
CA ALA A 55 -26.62 72.44 -7.11
C ALA A 55 -28.12 72.62 -7.39
N GLN A 56 -28.76 71.69 -8.11
CA GLN A 56 -30.20 71.71 -8.34
C GLN A 56 -30.99 71.40 -7.06
N LEU A 57 -30.49 70.49 -6.24
CA LEU A 57 -31.08 70.17 -4.93
C LEU A 57 -31.00 71.37 -3.99
N THR A 58 -29.88 72.10 -3.95
CA THR A 58 -29.75 73.32 -3.14
C THR A 58 -30.65 74.45 -3.64
N VAL A 59 -30.75 74.65 -4.97
CA VAL A 59 -31.67 75.64 -5.56
C VAL A 59 -33.14 75.30 -5.25
N SER A 60 -33.55 74.04 -5.41
CA SER A 60 -34.92 73.60 -5.09
C SER A 60 -35.26 73.67 -3.60
N GLN A 61 -34.26 73.62 -2.71
CA GLN A 61 -34.44 73.87 -1.27
C GLN A 61 -34.59 75.36 -0.93
N THR A 62 -34.20 76.27 -1.82
CA THR A 62 -34.21 77.73 -1.57
C THR A 62 -35.52 78.39 -2.02
N GLU A 63 -36.26 77.78 -2.95
CA GLU A 63 -37.63 78.18 -3.31
C GLU A 63 -38.64 77.50 -2.36
N LYS A 64 -39.09 78.23 -1.33
CA LYS A 64 -40.23 77.98 -0.40
C LYS A 64 -40.72 76.51 -0.21
N PRO A 65 -40.83 76.02 1.05
CA PRO A 65 -41.11 74.60 1.32
C PRO A 65 -42.48 74.18 0.76
N ASN A 66 -42.46 73.33 -0.28
CA ASN A 66 -43.64 72.72 -0.86
C ASN A 66 -43.75 71.27 -0.37
N PHE A 67 -44.76 70.96 0.44
CA PHE A 67 -45.02 69.61 0.99
C PHE A 67 -45.18 68.53 -0.10
N ALA A 68 -45.60 68.92 -1.31
CA ALA A 68 -45.66 68.01 -2.45
C ALA A 68 -44.27 67.56 -2.93
N ALA A 69 -43.25 68.43 -2.84
CA ALA A 69 -41.87 68.10 -3.20
C ALA A 69 -41.19 67.18 -2.16
N LEU A 70 -41.63 67.25 -0.91
CA LEU A 70 -41.14 66.37 0.15
C LEU A 70 -41.70 64.95 -0.01
N GLY A 71 -42.99 64.83 -0.37
CA GLY A 71 -43.63 63.55 -0.68
C GLY A 71 -43.05 62.90 -1.94
N SER A 72 -42.77 63.67 -2.99
CA SER A 72 -42.10 63.13 -4.19
C SER A 72 -40.69 62.67 -3.90
N LYS A 73 -39.92 63.39 -3.06
CA LYS A 73 -38.56 62.98 -2.65
C LYS A 73 -38.59 61.72 -1.78
N ALA A 74 -39.53 61.60 -0.84
CA ALA A 74 -39.71 60.39 -0.05
C ALA A 74 -40.10 59.17 -0.91
N ALA A 75 -41.02 59.36 -1.87
CA ALA A 75 -41.39 58.32 -2.82
C ALA A 75 -40.22 57.90 -3.72
N MET A 76 -39.39 58.86 -4.15
CA MET A 76 -38.21 58.61 -4.97
C MET A 76 -37.12 57.86 -4.19
N ILE A 77 -36.90 58.18 -2.91
CA ILE A 77 -35.98 57.44 -2.03
C ILE A 77 -36.48 56.01 -1.80
N LEU A 78 -37.77 55.82 -1.51
CA LEU A 78 -38.35 54.48 -1.34
C LEU A 78 -38.26 53.66 -2.63
N SER A 79 -38.54 54.28 -3.78
CA SER A 79 -38.38 53.63 -5.09
C SER A 79 -36.92 53.25 -5.38
N ASN A 80 -35.97 54.11 -5.04
CA ASN A 80 -34.54 53.81 -5.18
C ASN A 80 -34.08 52.73 -4.21
N ALA A 81 -34.50 52.78 -2.94
CA ALA A 81 -34.19 51.76 -1.95
C ALA A 81 -34.76 50.40 -2.37
N GLN A 82 -35.96 50.38 -2.96
CA GLN A 82 -36.57 49.16 -3.46
C GLN A 82 -35.85 48.63 -4.72
N LEU A 83 -35.43 49.50 -5.64
CA LEU A 83 -34.58 49.12 -6.77
C LEU A 83 -33.25 48.50 -6.29
N ILE A 84 -32.57 49.16 -5.36
CA ILE A 84 -31.30 48.67 -4.78
C ILE A 84 -31.52 47.33 -4.06
N ALA A 85 -32.61 47.16 -3.33
CA ALA A 85 -32.93 45.90 -2.66
C ALA A 85 -33.16 44.77 -3.67
N THR A 86 -33.92 45.02 -4.75
CA THR A 86 -34.15 44.03 -5.81
C THR A 86 -32.87 43.68 -6.58
N GLU A 87 -32.01 44.67 -6.82
CA GLU A 87 -30.72 44.47 -7.47
C GLU A 87 -29.78 43.66 -6.57
N LEU A 88 -29.74 43.96 -5.27
CA LEU A 88 -28.97 43.20 -4.29
C LEU A 88 -29.45 41.75 -4.17
N GLU A 89 -30.77 41.52 -4.19
CA GLU A 89 -31.35 40.18 -4.17
C GLU A 89 -30.95 39.38 -5.41
N GLN A 90 -31.08 39.98 -6.61
CA GLN A 90 -30.64 39.34 -7.86
C GLN A 90 -29.14 39.05 -7.84
N ASN A 91 -28.31 39.99 -7.39
CA ASN A 91 -26.87 39.80 -7.30
C ASN A 91 -26.52 38.68 -6.31
N SER A 92 -27.18 38.62 -5.16
CA SER A 92 -27.01 37.55 -4.18
C SER A 92 -27.43 36.19 -4.76
N GLN A 93 -28.52 36.14 -5.52
CA GLN A 93 -28.98 34.92 -6.20
C GLN A 93 -27.94 34.43 -7.22
N ILE A 94 -27.37 35.35 -8.02
CA ILE A 94 -26.33 35.05 -9.00
C ILE A 94 -25.08 34.53 -8.31
N VAL A 95 -24.63 35.19 -7.23
CA VAL A 95 -23.44 34.75 -6.47
C VAL A 95 -23.68 33.38 -5.85
N ALA A 96 -24.86 33.13 -5.27
CA ALA A 96 -25.21 31.83 -4.72
C ALA A 96 -25.15 30.73 -5.80
N GLN A 97 -25.74 30.98 -6.97
CA GLN A 97 -25.69 30.05 -8.11
C GLN A 97 -24.26 29.80 -8.61
N GLN A 98 -23.41 30.82 -8.62
CA GLN A 98 -21.99 30.67 -8.99
C GLN A 98 -21.22 29.84 -7.97
N ILE A 99 -21.50 30.03 -6.67
CA ILE A 99 -20.88 29.25 -5.60
C ILE A 99 -21.32 27.79 -5.71
N THR A 100 -22.61 27.51 -5.92
CA THR A 100 -23.09 26.12 -6.07
C THR A 100 -22.51 25.47 -7.31
N ALA A 101 -22.48 26.15 -8.45
CA ALA A 101 -21.89 25.62 -9.68
C ALA A 101 -20.39 25.32 -9.52
N ARG A 102 -19.64 26.18 -8.82
CA ARG A 102 -18.23 25.92 -8.51
C ARG A 102 -18.05 24.75 -7.55
N ALA A 103 -18.90 24.62 -6.54
CA ALA A 103 -18.85 23.51 -5.60
C ALA A 103 -19.18 22.18 -6.29
N GLU A 104 -20.15 22.16 -7.20
CA GLU A 104 -20.49 20.98 -8.02
C GLU A 104 -19.33 20.58 -8.93
N LEU A 105 -18.71 21.53 -9.63
CA LEU A 105 -17.53 21.28 -10.46
C LEU A 105 -16.36 20.72 -9.63
N ALA A 106 -16.05 21.34 -8.50
CA ALA A 106 -14.99 20.87 -7.61
C ALA A 106 -15.28 19.47 -7.04
N ALA A 107 -16.55 19.14 -6.77
CA ALA A 107 -16.94 17.81 -6.31
C ALA A 107 -16.76 16.75 -7.40
N VAL A 108 -17.07 17.08 -8.66
CA VAL A 108 -16.83 16.19 -9.81
C VAL A 108 -15.33 16.00 -10.03
N GLU A 109 -14.54 17.07 -10.05
CA GLU A 109 -13.08 17.00 -10.21
C GLU A 109 -12.42 16.17 -9.09
N LEU A 110 -12.87 16.35 -7.85
CA LEU A 110 -12.39 15.55 -6.72
C LEU A 110 -12.77 14.06 -6.88
N GLY A 111 -13.98 13.79 -7.40
CA GLY A 111 -14.45 12.44 -7.72
C GLY A 111 -13.56 11.77 -8.78
N ASP A 112 -13.33 12.45 -9.90
CA ASP A 112 -12.49 11.96 -10.99
C ASP A 112 -11.04 11.74 -10.55
N GLN A 113 -10.50 12.66 -9.74
CA GLN A 113 -9.14 12.51 -9.19
C GLN A 113 -9.05 11.34 -8.21
N ALA A 114 -10.08 11.13 -7.37
CA ALA A 114 -10.14 10.00 -6.47
C ALA A 114 -10.21 8.68 -7.25
N GLU A 115 -11.08 8.60 -8.26
CA GLU A 115 -11.22 7.44 -9.13
C GLU A 115 -9.90 7.10 -9.83
N SER A 116 -9.24 8.10 -10.44
CA SER A 116 -7.93 7.93 -11.07
C SER A 116 -6.85 7.44 -10.09
N ASN A 117 -6.83 7.98 -8.88
CA ASN A 117 -5.89 7.54 -7.84
C ASN A 117 -6.17 6.10 -7.38
N TYR A 118 -7.44 5.72 -7.25
CA TYR A 118 -7.84 4.35 -6.92
C TYR A 118 -7.46 3.37 -8.03
N GLU A 119 -7.72 3.70 -9.29
CA GLU A 119 -7.33 2.88 -10.44
C GLU A 119 -5.81 2.70 -10.50
N ALA A 120 -5.04 3.77 -10.33
CA ALA A 120 -3.58 3.71 -10.30
C ALA A 120 -3.08 2.79 -9.18
N THR A 121 -3.67 2.89 -8.00
CA THR A 121 -3.32 2.05 -6.84
C THR A 121 -3.67 0.58 -7.09
N ILE A 122 -4.83 0.30 -7.69
CA ILE A 122 -5.25 -1.08 -8.04
C ILE A 122 -4.30 -1.67 -9.09
N ILE A 123 -3.93 -0.91 -10.11
CA ILE A 123 -2.99 -1.35 -11.15
C ILE A 123 -1.62 -1.65 -10.52
N GLU A 124 -1.12 -0.79 -9.65
CA GLU A 124 0.16 -1.02 -8.96
C GLU A 124 0.11 -2.25 -8.05
N ALA A 125 -0.96 -2.40 -7.27
CA ALA A 125 -1.19 -3.55 -6.41
C ALA A 125 -1.23 -4.86 -7.21
N ASN A 126 -1.97 -4.88 -8.33
CA ASN A 126 -2.03 -6.02 -9.23
C ASN A 126 -0.66 -6.33 -9.84
N ARG A 127 0.09 -5.31 -10.29
CA ARG A 127 1.45 -5.51 -10.82
C ARG A 127 2.41 -6.04 -9.76
N ARG A 128 2.27 -5.62 -8.51
CA ARG A 128 3.05 -6.15 -7.38
C ARG A 128 2.67 -7.59 -7.09
N ALA A 129 1.38 -7.92 -7.06
CA ALA A 129 0.90 -9.29 -6.86
C ALA A 129 1.40 -10.23 -7.97
N SER A 130 1.28 -9.84 -9.24
CA SER A 130 1.80 -10.65 -10.37
C SER A 130 3.31 -10.87 -10.30
N ARG A 131 4.09 -9.87 -9.86
CA ARG A 131 5.54 -10.04 -9.67
C ARG A 131 5.85 -11.05 -8.57
N ILE A 132 5.16 -10.97 -7.43
CA ILE A 132 5.34 -11.92 -6.32
C ILE A 132 4.97 -13.33 -6.76
N LEU A 133 3.85 -13.51 -7.48
CA LEU A 133 3.43 -14.81 -8.00
C LEU A 133 4.47 -15.39 -8.96
N ASN A 134 4.99 -14.59 -9.90
CA ASN A 134 6.01 -15.06 -10.84
C ASN A 134 7.31 -15.47 -10.14
N ILE A 135 7.72 -14.73 -9.11
CA ILE A 135 8.90 -15.07 -8.30
C ILE A 135 8.64 -16.40 -7.56
N ALA A 136 7.51 -16.50 -6.86
CA ALA A 136 7.15 -17.72 -6.12
C ALA A 136 7.03 -18.95 -7.03
N GLU A 137 6.45 -18.80 -8.23
CA GLU A 137 6.40 -19.87 -9.23
C GLU A 137 7.79 -20.28 -9.73
N SER A 138 8.68 -19.31 -9.94
CA SER A 138 10.06 -19.57 -10.37
C SER A 138 10.85 -20.29 -9.29
N GLU A 139 10.76 -19.84 -8.03
CA GLU A 139 11.39 -20.47 -6.87
C GLU A 139 10.84 -21.89 -6.64
N ALA A 140 9.53 -22.08 -6.70
CA ALA A 140 8.91 -23.40 -6.58
C ALA A 140 9.39 -24.37 -7.68
N LYS A 141 9.51 -23.90 -8.92
CA LYS A 141 10.07 -24.70 -10.03
C LYS A 141 11.53 -25.06 -9.78
N GLN A 142 12.35 -24.13 -9.30
CA GLN A 142 13.75 -24.39 -8.96
C GLN A 142 13.89 -25.41 -7.83
N ILE A 143 13.08 -25.30 -6.78
CA ILE A 143 13.07 -26.26 -5.66
C ILE A 143 12.66 -27.65 -6.14
N LEU A 144 11.63 -27.76 -6.98
CA LEU A 144 11.21 -29.03 -7.56
C LEU A 144 12.29 -29.64 -8.47
N GLU A 145 12.93 -28.83 -9.31
CA GLU A 145 14.02 -29.30 -10.17
C GLU A 145 15.23 -29.76 -9.33
N GLN A 146 15.57 -29.05 -8.26
CA GLN A 146 16.65 -29.44 -7.37
C GLN A 146 16.31 -30.74 -6.61
N ALA A 147 15.12 -30.81 -6.02
CA ALA A 147 14.67 -32.01 -5.29
C ALA A 147 14.61 -33.25 -6.20
N THR A 148 14.18 -33.09 -7.46
CA THR A 148 14.17 -34.20 -8.43
C THR A 148 15.59 -34.63 -8.81
N LYS A 149 16.53 -33.70 -9.02
CA LYS A 149 17.95 -34.02 -9.25
C LYS A 149 18.57 -34.74 -8.06
N ASP A 150 18.32 -34.27 -6.85
CA ASP A 150 18.85 -34.87 -5.62
C ASP A 150 18.28 -36.28 -5.40
N SER A 151 16.98 -36.46 -5.61
CA SER A 151 16.33 -37.78 -5.56
C SER A 151 16.90 -38.76 -6.60
N GLN A 152 17.15 -38.31 -7.84
CA GLN A 152 17.78 -39.13 -8.86
C GLN A 152 19.22 -39.49 -8.51
N SER A 153 19.98 -38.54 -7.96
CA SER A 153 21.36 -38.75 -7.50
C SER A 153 21.42 -39.79 -6.36
N LEU A 154 20.55 -39.65 -5.36
CA LEU A 154 20.43 -40.61 -4.25
C LEU A 154 20.00 -42.00 -4.73
N THR A 155 19.05 -42.09 -5.64
CA THR A 155 18.64 -43.37 -6.23
C THR A 155 19.81 -44.05 -6.93
N ARG A 156 20.56 -43.32 -7.76
CA ARG A 156 21.76 -43.86 -8.43
C ARG A 156 22.85 -44.29 -7.45
N ALA A 157 23.10 -43.51 -6.41
CA ALA A 157 24.07 -43.86 -5.37
C ALA A 157 23.68 -45.16 -4.67
N ASN A 158 22.40 -45.30 -4.30
CA ASN A 158 21.86 -46.52 -3.70
C ASN A 158 21.94 -47.73 -4.64
N GLU A 159 21.64 -47.56 -5.93
CA GLU A 159 21.77 -48.63 -6.93
C GLU A 159 23.23 -49.11 -7.05
N ILE A 160 24.18 -48.19 -7.09
CA ILE A 160 25.62 -48.52 -7.14
C ILE A 160 26.03 -49.27 -5.87
N GLN A 161 25.67 -48.78 -4.69
CA GLN A 161 25.99 -49.44 -3.42
C GLN A 161 25.37 -50.85 -3.34
N ASN A 162 24.12 -51.01 -3.78
CA ASN A 162 23.46 -52.31 -3.81
C ASN A 162 24.13 -53.27 -4.81
N ALA A 163 24.55 -52.77 -5.98
CA ALA A 163 25.32 -53.56 -6.95
C ALA A 163 26.68 -54.00 -6.37
N GLN A 164 27.39 -53.11 -5.67
CA GLN A 164 28.65 -53.44 -4.98
C GLN A 164 28.43 -54.49 -3.90
N ALA A 165 27.42 -54.32 -3.04
CA ALA A 165 27.09 -55.29 -1.99
C ALA A 165 26.74 -56.66 -2.57
N ARG A 166 25.97 -56.72 -3.66
CA ARG A 166 25.67 -57.97 -4.38
C ARG A 166 26.92 -58.60 -4.99
N GLY A 167 27.83 -57.79 -5.53
CA GLY A 167 29.12 -58.26 -6.06
C GLY A 167 29.95 -58.93 -4.97
N LEU A 168 30.12 -58.27 -3.83
CA LEU A 168 30.83 -58.81 -2.67
C LEU A 168 30.17 -60.11 -2.16
N ALA A 169 28.86 -60.10 -1.95
CA ALA A 169 28.13 -61.29 -1.51
C ALA A 169 28.27 -62.46 -2.50
N ALA A 170 28.23 -62.21 -3.82
CA ALA A 170 28.44 -63.24 -4.82
C ALA A 170 29.86 -63.83 -4.75
N THR A 171 30.88 -63.00 -4.53
CA THR A 171 32.27 -63.47 -4.36
C THR A 171 32.46 -64.28 -3.09
N GLU A 172 31.86 -63.86 -1.97
CA GLU A 172 31.88 -64.60 -0.70
C GLU A 172 31.19 -65.95 -0.84
N VAL A 173 29.99 -65.97 -1.45
CA VAL A 173 29.25 -67.22 -1.71
C VAL A 173 30.05 -68.15 -2.63
N ALA A 174 30.70 -67.63 -3.67
CA ALA A 174 31.55 -68.43 -4.55
C ALA A 174 32.77 -68.99 -3.81
N ALA A 175 33.43 -68.19 -2.96
CA ALA A 175 34.56 -68.62 -2.14
C ALA A 175 34.14 -69.70 -1.14
N LEU A 176 32.99 -69.53 -0.46
CA LEU A 176 32.42 -70.53 0.45
C LEU A 176 32.05 -71.82 -0.29
N ARG A 177 31.45 -71.73 -1.48
CA ARG A 177 31.15 -72.92 -2.31
C ARG A 177 32.41 -73.64 -2.76
N ALA A 178 33.46 -72.91 -3.14
CA ALA A 178 34.71 -73.50 -3.58
C ALA A 178 35.45 -74.18 -2.41
N THR A 179 35.49 -73.55 -1.24
CA THR A 179 36.10 -74.13 -0.03
C THR A 179 35.33 -75.36 0.45
N THR A 180 34.00 -75.28 0.59
CA THR A 180 33.16 -76.43 0.95
C THR A 180 33.27 -77.58 -0.05
N LYS A 181 33.30 -77.31 -1.36
CA LYS A 181 33.53 -78.35 -2.37
C LYS A 181 34.88 -79.03 -2.20
N ARG A 182 35.97 -78.28 -2.00
CA ARG A 182 37.31 -78.84 -1.74
C ARG A 182 37.32 -79.69 -0.47
N GLU A 183 36.63 -79.26 0.58
CA GLU A 183 36.51 -80.03 1.82
C GLU A 183 35.75 -81.33 1.62
N ILE A 184 34.65 -81.31 0.86
CA ILE A 184 33.89 -82.50 0.49
C ILE A 184 34.74 -83.46 -0.35
N ASP A 185 35.47 -82.95 -1.34
CA ASP A 185 36.36 -83.77 -2.19
C ASP A 185 37.47 -84.41 -1.35
N LEU A 186 38.09 -83.64 -0.43
CA LEU A 186 39.12 -84.14 0.48
C LEU A 186 38.57 -85.17 1.46
N LEU A 187 37.36 -84.95 1.99
CA LEU A 187 36.69 -85.90 2.87
C LEU A 187 36.33 -87.18 2.13
N SER A 188 35.84 -87.07 0.89
CA SER A 188 35.49 -88.22 0.03
C SER A 188 36.73 -89.03 -0.33
N ALA A 189 37.81 -88.38 -0.75
CA ALA A 189 39.09 -89.03 -1.04
C ALA A 189 39.67 -89.72 0.21
N LYS A 190 39.56 -89.09 1.39
CA LYS A 190 39.95 -89.72 2.66
C LYS A 190 39.09 -90.93 2.96
N LEU A 191 37.76 -90.84 2.78
CA LEU A 191 36.84 -91.96 3.01
C LEU A 191 37.12 -93.12 2.04
N GLU A 192 37.42 -92.83 0.79
CA GLU A 192 37.76 -93.82 -0.23
C GLU A 192 39.12 -94.48 0.04
N ALA A 193 40.12 -93.70 0.48
CA ALA A 193 41.41 -94.23 0.94
C ALA A 193 41.25 -95.10 2.20
N ASP A 194 40.43 -94.67 3.17
CA ASP A 194 40.12 -95.45 4.37
C ASP A 194 39.35 -96.73 4.03
N TYR A 195 38.44 -96.68 3.04
CA TYR A 195 37.71 -97.84 2.54
C TYR A 195 38.63 -98.81 1.80
N ALA A 196 39.48 -98.31 0.90
CA ALA A 196 40.47 -99.12 0.19
C ALA A 196 41.52 -99.72 1.13
N ALA A 197 41.94 -98.98 2.16
CA ALA A 197 42.79 -99.48 3.22
C ALA A 197 42.08 -100.59 4.00
N LYS A 198 40.81 -100.41 4.39
CA LYS A 198 40.01 -101.45 5.04
C LYS A 198 39.81 -102.68 4.16
N VAL A 199 39.53 -102.53 2.88
CA VAL A 199 39.37 -103.63 1.93
C VAL A 199 40.69 -104.41 1.78
N ASN A 200 41.82 -103.73 1.56
CA ASN A 200 43.15 -104.36 1.48
C ASN A 200 43.56 -105.06 2.79
N LEU A 201 43.14 -104.53 3.93
CA LEU A 201 43.42 -105.10 5.25
C LEU A 201 42.47 -106.28 5.56
N ILE A 202 41.28 -106.33 4.97
CA ILE A 202 40.39 -107.49 5.00
C ILE A 202 40.89 -108.60 4.04
N THR A 203 41.53 -108.26 2.91
CA THR A 203 42.14 -109.25 1.99
C THR A 203 43.52 -109.76 2.41
N ASN A 204 44.33 -108.98 3.15
CA ASN A 204 45.70 -109.36 3.51
C ASN A 204 45.92 -109.84 4.95
N ASP A 205 44.92 -109.79 5.84
CA ASP A 205 45.04 -110.37 7.19
C ASP A 205 43.92 -111.39 7.45
N LEU A 206 44.09 -112.57 6.84
CA LEU A 206 43.97 -113.83 7.59
C LEU A 206 45.33 -114.13 8.25
N ASP A 207 45.81 -113.24 9.11
CA ASP A 207 46.57 -113.64 10.29
C ASP A 207 46.80 -112.47 11.26
N LEU A 208 46.53 -112.73 12.54
CA LEU A 208 47.13 -112.08 13.72
C LEU A 208 47.44 -110.56 13.67
N GLN A 209 46.45 -109.66 13.85
CA GLN A 209 46.73 -108.31 14.40
C GLN A 209 45.52 -107.49 14.92
N GLY A 210 44.92 -107.94 16.02
CA GLY A 210 43.96 -107.13 16.80
C GLY A 210 44.56 -105.91 17.51
N LYS A 211 45.89 -105.84 17.69
CA LYS A 211 46.56 -104.79 18.49
C LYS A 211 47.13 -103.60 17.71
N LEU A 212 47.23 -103.69 16.37
CA LEU A 212 47.77 -102.60 15.53
C LEU A 212 46.66 -101.69 14.96
N LYS A 213 45.47 -102.24 14.70
CA LYS A 213 44.26 -101.50 14.33
C LYS A 213 43.82 -100.51 15.41
N GLU A 214 43.90 -100.91 16.68
CA GLU A 214 43.52 -100.09 17.83
C GLU A 214 44.42 -98.85 17.96
N LYS A 215 45.73 -98.99 17.70
CA LYS A 215 46.69 -97.86 17.69
C LYS A 215 46.50 -96.92 16.49
N GLN A 216 46.13 -97.43 15.33
CA GLN A 216 45.84 -96.61 14.14
C GLN A 216 44.48 -95.91 14.26
N GLN A 217 43.47 -96.58 14.81
CA GLN A 217 42.18 -95.98 15.16
C GLN A 217 42.35 -94.88 16.20
N ALA A 218 43.10 -95.12 17.28
CA ALA A 218 43.41 -94.10 18.28
C ALA A 218 44.13 -92.87 17.70
N LYS A 219 45.03 -93.06 16.72
CA LYS A 219 45.68 -91.94 16.00
C LYS A 219 44.72 -91.16 15.10
N LEU A 220 43.83 -91.84 14.39
CA LEU A 220 42.82 -91.22 13.54
C LEU A 220 41.77 -90.47 14.36
N GLU A 221 41.33 -91.04 15.48
CA GLU A 221 40.46 -90.40 16.45
C GLU A 221 41.12 -89.17 17.07
N ALA A 222 42.40 -89.25 17.45
CA ALA A 222 43.16 -88.10 17.92
C ALA A 222 43.29 -86.99 16.85
N ALA A 223 43.51 -87.35 15.59
CA ALA A 223 43.57 -86.38 14.48
C ALA A 223 42.19 -85.76 14.16
N LEU A 224 41.10 -86.52 14.28
CA LEU A 224 39.73 -86.01 14.14
C LEU A 224 39.35 -85.10 15.33
N ALA A 225 39.75 -85.46 16.55
CA ALA A 225 39.57 -84.64 17.73
C ALA A 225 40.35 -83.32 17.62
N ALA A 226 41.60 -83.36 17.15
CA ALA A 226 42.40 -82.16 16.88
C ALA A 226 41.73 -81.26 15.82
N ARG A 227 41.30 -81.83 14.68
CA ARG A 227 40.61 -81.05 13.64
C ARG A 227 39.27 -80.47 14.11
N ARG A 228 38.55 -81.17 14.99
CA ARG A 228 37.32 -80.65 15.61
C ARG A 228 37.62 -79.49 16.55
N LEU A 229 38.67 -79.61 17.38
CA LEU A 229 39.11 -78.54 18.27
C LEU A 229 39.55 -77.30 17.49
N ASP A 230 40.35 -77.49 16.42
CA ASP A 230 40.81 -76.40 15.57
C ASP A 230 39.63 -75.70 14.86
N ALA A 231 38.67 -76.47 14.33
CA ALA A 231 37.47 -75.91 13.71
C ALA A 231 36.58 -75.17 14.74
N GLU A 232 36.42 -75.73 15.94
CA GLU A 232 35.66 -75.10 17.02
C GLU A 232 36.31 -73.77 17.45
N GLN A 233 37.63 -73.72 17.55
CA GLN A 233 38.36 -72.47 17.81
C GLN A 233 38.16 -71.45 16.69
N GLU A 234 38.25 -71.86 15.42
CA GLU A 234 38.02 -70.95 14.28
C GLU A 234 36.57 -70.43 14.22
N TYR A 235 35.58 -71.27 14.54
CA TYR A 235 34.19 -70.82 14.66
C TYR A 235 34.00 -69.87 15.84
N GLN A 236 34.65 -70.13 16.98
CA GLN A 236 34.61 -69.23 18.13
C GLN A 236 35.24 -67.88 17.83
N THR A 237 36.39 -67.82 17.14
CA THR A 237 37.03 -66.55 16.78
C THR A 237 36.17 -65.77 15.79
N LYS A 238 35.66 -66.40 14.72
CA LYS A 238 34.74 -65.76 13.77
C LYS A 238 33.46 -65.26 14.45
N HIS A 239 32.93 -66.02 15.40
CA HIS A 239 31.77 -65.59 16.18
C HIS A 239 32.11 -64.36 17.05
N GLN A 240 33.25 -64.37 17.74
CA GLN A 240 33.71 -63.22 18.53
C GLN A 240 33.95 -61.98 17.66
N GLU A 241 34.53 -62.13 16.47
CA GLU A 241 34.71 -61.04 15.51
C GLU A 241 33.37 -60.50 14.98
N ALA A 242 32.41 -61.37 14.67
CA ALA A 242 31.06 -60.96 14.27
C ALA A 242 30.33 -60.22 15.42
N VAL A 243 30.48 -60.68 16.66
CA VAL A 243 29.93 -60.00 17.83
C VAL A 243 30.59 -58.65 18.04
N ALA A 244 31.92 -58.55 17.93
CA ALA A 244 32.64 -57.28 18.09
C ALA A 244 32.26 -56.26 17.00
N THR A 245 32.14 -56.68 15.75
CA THR A 245 31.72 -55.80 14.65
C THR A 245 30.29 -55.32 14.81
N THR A 246 29.36 -56.22 15.18
CA THR A 246 27.96 -55.83 15.45
C THR A 246 27.82 -54.91 16.67
N GLN A 247 28.62 -55.13 17.72
CA GLN A 247 28.71 -54.20 18.86
C GLN A 247 29.24 -52.84 18.44
N GLY A 248 30.29 -52.78 17.62
CA GLY A 248 30.83 -51.51 17.11
C GLY A 248 29.82 -50.73 16.26
N TYR A 249 29.05 -51.41 15.41
CA TYR A 249 27.95 -50.76 14.68
C TYR A 249 26.84 -50.26 15.60
N LEU A 250 26.49 -51.04 16.64
CA LEU A 250 25.50 -50.64 17.63
C LEU A 250 25.96 -49.41 18.42
N GLU A 251 27.21 -49.39 18.87
CA GLU A 251 27.82 -48.25 19.57
C GLU A 251 27.85 -46.99 18.69
N SER A 252 28.25 -47.12 17.42
CA SER A 252 28.21 -46.01 16.46
C SER A 252 26.78 -45.49 16.25
N ALA A 253 25.80 -46.38 16.08
CA ALA A 253 24.40 -45.98 15.91
C ALA A 253 23.85 -45.29 17.17
N ILE A 254 24.24 -45.74 18.37
CA ILE A 254 23.87 -45.08 19.63
C ILE A 254 24.51 -43.69 19.72
N ALA A 255 25.79 -43.55 19.34
CA ALA A 255 26.47 -42.27 19.31
C ALA A 255 25.79 -41.29 18.33
N ASP A 256 25.47 -41.74 17.12
CA ASP A 256 24.78 -40.95 16.10
C ASP A 256 23.38 -40.52 16.57
N LEU A 257 22.58 -41.44 17.14
CA LEU A 257 21.28 -41.13 17.72
C LEU A 257 21.40 -40.11 18.86
N SER A 258 22.43 -40.21 19.70
CA SER A 258 22.67 -39.24 20.77
C SER A 258 23.02 -37.85 20.22
N GLY A 259 23.85 -37.77 19.18
CA GLY A 259 24.19 -36.52 18.51
C GLY A 259 23.01 -35.87 17.79
N LEU A 260 22.16 -36.68 17.13
CA LEU A 260 20.90 -36.22 16.54
C LEU A 260 19.94 -35.69 17.60
N ASN A 261 19.80 -36.37 18.73
CA ASN A 261 18.95 -35.90 19.83
C ASN A 261 19.44 -34.57 20.43
N GLN A 262 20.76 -34.39 20.59
CA GLN A 262 21.33 -33.10 21.01
C GLN A 262 21.07 -32.00 19.97
N SER A 263 21.20 -32.33 18.68
CA SER A 263 20.93 -31.38 17.59
C SER A 263 19.45 -30.98 17.54
N ILE A 264 18.54 -31.94 17.72
CA ILE A 264 17.09 -31.69 17.84
C ILE A 264 16.78 -30.81 19.05
N ALA A 265 17.42 -31.05 20.20
CA ALA A 265 17.26 -30.22 21.39
C ALA A 265 17.75 -28.79 21.15
N GLY A 266 18.89 -28.62 20.48
CA GLY A 266 19.42 -27.32 20.07
C GLY A 266 18.48 -26.56 19.12
N LEU A 267 18.02 -27.23 18.06
CA LEU A 267 17.06 -26.65 17.10
C LEU A 267 15.73 -26.26 17.76
N ARG A 268 15.24 -27.05 18.72
CA ARG A 268 14.03 -26.71 19.48
C ARG A 268 14.21 -25.42 20.30
N LEU A 269 15.35 -25.28 20.97
CA LEU A 269 15.68 -24.06 21.71
C LEU A 269 15.79 -22.86 20.77
N GLU A 270 16.43 -23.02 19.61
CA GLU A 270 16.53 -21.97 18.60
C GLU A 270 15.15 -21.55 18.08
N ILE A 271 14.27 -22.49 17.76
CA ILE A 271 12.88 -22.21 17.38
C ILE A 271 12.15 -21.44 18.48
N GLU A 272 12.24 -21.88 19.73
CA GLU A 272 11.58 -21.18 20.86
C GLU A 272 12.10 -19.75 21.02
N THR A 273 13.41 -19.53 20.84
CA THR A 273 13.99 -18.18 20.89
C THR A 273 13.51 -17.30 19.73
N LEU A 274 13.42 -17.86 18.52
CA LEU A 274 12.91 -17.15 17.34
C LEU A 274 11.43 -16.80 17.49
N GLU A 275 10.61 -17.71 18.03
CA GLU A 275 9.20 -17.47 18.34
C GLU A 275 9.04 -16.36 19.38
N LEU A 276 9.83 -16.38 20.45
CA LEU A 276 9.84 -15.32 21.46
C LEU A 276 10.26 -13.98 20.88
N GLN A 277 11.30 -13.95 20.05
CA GLN A 277 11.75 -12.75 19.36
C GLN A 277 10.67 -12.20 18.42
N ALA A 278 10.05 -13.06 17.60
CA ALA A 278 8.96 -12.68 16.70
C ALA A 278 7.74 -12.16 17.46
N ALA A 279 7.35 -12.82 18.56
CA ALA A 279 6.24 -12.36 19.40
C ALA A 279 6.56 -11.01 20.06
N SER A 280 7.81 -10.80 20.50
CA SER A 280 8.24 -9.53 21.08
C SER A 280 8.25 -8.39 20.07
N SER A 281 8.80 -8.61 18.86
CA SER A 281 8.84 -7.60 17.81
C SER A 281 7.44 -7.26 17.30
N GLN A 282 6.55 -8.27 17.16
CA GLN A 282 5.16 -8.04 16.80
C GLN A 282 4.42 -7.21 17.87
N ARG A 283 4.68 -7.44 19.16
CA ARG A 283 4.13 -6.59 20.23
C ARG A 283 4.62 -5.15 20.11
N THR A 284 5.92 -4.94 19.87
CA THR A 284 6.50 -3.59 19.70
C THR A 284 5.87 -2.88 18.50
N ILE A 285 5.78 -3.53 17.34
CA ILE A 285 5.17 -2.96 16.13
C ILE A 285 3.70 -2.58 16.37
N LEU A 286 2.93 -3.45 17.05
CA LEU A 286 1.52 -3.16 17.37
C LEU A 286 1.39 -2.01 18.37
N GLN A 287 2.31 -1.91 19.33
CA GLN A 287 2.32 -0.82 20.30
C GLN A 287 2.69 0.51 19.63
N GLU A 288 3.74 0.55 18.81
CA GLU A 288 4.12 1.73 18.03
C GLU A 288 3.01 2.19 17.09
N ALA A 289 2.33 1.25 16.41
CA ALA A 289 1.19 1.57 15.55
C ALA A 289 0.01 2.15 16.35
N ARG A 290 -0.25 1.65 17.57
CA ARG A 290 -1.27 2.20 18.46
C ARG A 290 -0.90 3.60 18.95
N ASP A 291 0.32 3.80 19.41
CA ASP A 291 0.80 5.09 19.89
C ASP A 291 0.75 6.15 18.77
N GLN A 292 1.11 5.78 17.54
CA GLN A 292 0.99 6.65 16.36
C GLN A 292 -0.48 6.96 16.03
N ALA A 293 -1.37 5.97 16.10
CA ALA A 293 -2.79 6.18 15.85
C ALA A 293 -3.43 7.08 16.91
N GLU A 294 -3.08 6.92 18.19
CA GLU A 294 -3.53 7.78 19.29
C GLU A 294 -3.01 9.22 19.13
N ALA A 295 -1.74 9.39 18.75
CA ALA A 295 -1.17 10.70 18.48
C ALA A 295 -1.87 11.41 17.31
N LEU A 296 -2.15 10.69 16.22
CA LEU A 296 -2.87 11.22 15.05
C LEU A 296 -4.32 11.59 15.42
N LEU A 297 -5.01 10.73 16.16
CA LEU A 297 -6.38 10.99 16.61
C LEU A 297 -6.44 12.22 17.53
N HIS A 298 -5.48 12.36 18.44
CA HIS A 298 -5.39 13.52 19.31
C HIS A 298 -5.09 14.81 18.52
N ALA A 299 -4.17 14.76 17.54
CA ALA A 299 -3.88 15.89 16.66
C ALA A 299 -5.12 16.32 15.86
N ALA A 300 -5.84 15.36 15.26
CA ALA A 300 -7.07 15.61 14.53
C ALA A 300 -8.18 16.20 15.43
N GLN A 301 -8.29 15.74 16.67
CA GLN A 301 -9.23 16.29 17.65
C GLN A 301 -8.91 17.75 18.01
N ILE A 302 -7.63 18.10 18.18
CA ILE A 302 -7.21 19.47 18.43
C ILE A 302 -7.55 20.35 17.23
N GLU A 303 -7.21 19.91 16.01
CA GLU A 303 -7.48 20.65 14.79
C GLU A 303 -8.99 20.87 14.58
N SER A 304 -9.80 19.82 14.78
CA SER A 304 -11.26 19.90 14.72
C SER A 304 -11.82 20.89 15.73
N ARG A 305 -11.32 20.90 16.98
CA ARG A 305 -11.72 21.88 17.99
C ARG A 305 -11.35 23.31 17.58
N ASN A 306 -10.15 23.51 17.04
CA ASN A 306 -9.71 24.83 16.57
C ASN A 306 -10.57 25.32 15.41
N LEU A 307 -10.88 24.47 14.44
CA LEU A 307 -11.78 24.78 13.33
C LEU A 307 -13.19 25.14 13.81
N THR A 308 -13.71 24.38 14.78
CA THR A 308 -15.03 24.64 15.37
C THR A 308 -15.06 25.97 16.12
N GLN A 309 -13.99 26.29 16.85
CA GLN A 309 -13.85 27.60 17.51
C GLN A 309 -13.78 28.74 16.50
N LEU A 310 -12.99 28.59 15.44
CA LEU A 310 -12.87 29.59 14.37
C LEU A 310 -14.22 29.82 13.67
N ALA A 311 -14.94 28.73 13.35
CA ALA A 311 -16.27 28.80 12.77
C ALA A 311 -17.27 29.53 13.69
N ASN A 312 -17.25 29.24 14.99
CA ASN A 312 -18.11 29.92 15.98
C ASN A 312 -17.77 31.41 16.12
N LEU A 313 -16.48 31.78 16.07
CA LEU A 313 -16.07 33.18 16.10
C LEU A 313 -16.53 33.93 14.85
N ASN A 314 -16.36 33.34 13.67
CA ASN A 314 -16.83 33.90 12.41
C ASN A 314 -18.35 34.05 12.40
N ALA A 315 -19.10 33.04 12.87
CA ALA A 315 -20.55 33.09 13.00
C ALA A 315 -21.00 34.24 13.91
N LYS A 316 -20.36 34.41 15.08
CA LYS A 316 -20.65 35.52 16.00
C LYS A 316 -20.32 36.90 15.41
N ASP A 317 -19.27 37.01 14.61
CA ASP A 317 -18.93 38.27 13.94
C ASP A 317 -19.98 38.64 12.88
N ILE A 318 -20.45 37.65 12.11
CA ILE A 318 -21.55 37.83 11.16
C ILE A 318 -22.85 38.21 11.89
N GLU A 319 -23.19 37.53 12.97
CA GLU A 319 -24.38 37.81 13.79
C GLU A 319 -24.35 39.24 14.34
N ARG A 320 -23.22 39.65 14.95
CA ARG A 320 -23.03 41.02 15.46
C ARG A 320 -23.16 42.08 14.35
N LYS A 321 -22.61 41.83 13.16
CA LYS A 321 -22.76 42.73 12.01
C LYS A 321 -24.22 42.83 11.56
N ALA A 322 -24.94 41.70 11.56
CA ALA A 322 -26.36 41.68 11.22
C ALA A 322 -27.21 42.45 12.26
N GLU A 323 -26.94 42.28 13.56
CA GLU A 323 -27.62 43.03 14.63
C GLU A 323 -27.37 44.54 14.54
N GLN A 324 -26.14 44.95 14.24
CA GLN A 324 -25.80 46.36 14.00
C GLN A 324 -26.57 46.94 12.81
N ASN A 325 -26.73 46.17 11.74
CA ASN A 325 -27.53 46.59 10.59
C ASN A 325 -29.02 46.69 10.94
N ILE A 326 -29.56 45.73 11.70
CA ILE A 326 -30.96 45.76 12.15
C ILE A 326 -31.23 46.99 13.02
N THR A 327 -30.35 47.27 13.99
CA THR A 327 -30.50 48.45 14.87
C THR A 327 -30.38 49.75 14.09
N LEU A 328 -29.48 49.84 13.10
CA LEU A 328 -29.40 50.99 12.19
C LEU A 328 -30.72 51.19 11.42
N LEU A 329 -31.28 50.11 10.86
CA LEU A 329 -32.55 50.15 10.13
C LEU A 329 -33.73 50.53 11.04
N GLN A 330 -33.76 50.05 12.29
CA GLN A 330 -34.75 50.43 13.30
C GLN A 330 -34.67 51.91 13.66
N ASN A 331 -33.46 52.44 13.87
CA ASN A 331 -33.25 53.86 14.15
C ASN A 331 -33.68 54.72 12.95
N GLN A 332 -33.38 54.29 11.73
CA GLN A 332 -33.83 54.96 10.51
C GLN A 332 -35.36 54.95 10.39
N THR A 333 -36.02 53.82 10.69
CA THR A 333 -37.49 53.74 10.66
C THR A 333 -38.15 54.59 11.73
N ALA A 334 -37.65 54.58 12.98
CA ALA A 334 -38.15 55.44 14.05
C ALA A 334 -37.94 56.94 13.73
N ALA A 335 -36.81 57.29 13.11
CA ALA A 335 -36.57 58.66 12.65
C ALA A 335 -37.54 59.07 11.54
N ILE A 336 -37.84 58.16 10.61
CA ILE A 336 -38.86 58.38 9.56
C ILE A 336 -40.25 58.52 10.19
N GLU A 337 -40.64 57.68 11.15
CA GLU A 337 -41.91 57.80 11.86
C GLU A 337 -42.04 59.14 12.58
N THR A 338 -41.01 59.55 13.32
CA THR A 338 -40.99 60.84 14.02
C THR A 338 -41.07 62.01 13.02
N TYR A 339 -40.39 61.89 11.88
CA TYR A 339 -40.44 62.90 10.81
C TYR A 339 -41.85 62.98 10.18
N LEU A 340 -42.49 61.83 9.93
CA LEU A 340 -43.86 61.77 9.42
C LEU A 340 -44.87 62.32 10.43
N GLU A 341 -44.70 62.07 11.73
CA GLU A 341 -45.56 62.60 12.78
C GLU A 341 -45.40 64.12 12.93
N ASN A 342 -44.17 64.63 12.88
CA ASN A 342 -43.90 66.07 12.86
C ASN A 342 -44.50 66.76 11.61
N LEU A 343 -44.38 66.14 10.44
CA LEU A 343 -45.02 66.63 9.21
C LEU A 343 -46.55 66.61 9.33
N ARG A 344 -47.12 65.54 9.88
CA ARG A 344 -48.56 65.43 10.11
C ARG A 344 -49.04 66.55 11.03
N ASN A 345 -48.37 66.75 12.16
CA ASN A 345 -48.69 67.81 13.12
C ASN A 345 -48.62 69.20 12.46
N LEU A 346 -47.56 69.49 11.72
CA LEU A 346 -47.39 70.75 10.98
C LEU A 346 -48.50 70.97 9.94
N VAL A 347 -48.92 69.92 9.23
CA VAL A 347 -50.04 69.99 8.27
C VAL A 347 -51.36 70.24 8.99
N THR A 348 -51.64 69.59 10.12
CA THR A 348 -52.83 69.89 10.95
C THR A 348 -52.81 71.32 11.50
N GLU A 349 -51.64 71.83 11.88
CA GLU A 349 -51.48 73.19 12.40
C GLU A 349 -51.73 74.24 11.31
N GLN A 350 -51.22 74.03 10.09
CA GLN A 350 -51.55 74.87 8.94
C GLN A 350 -53.02 74.77 8.50
N LEU A 351 -53.64 73.59 8.59
CA LEU A 351 -55.07 73.41 8.32
C LEU A 351 -55.95 74.12 9.37
N ASN A 352 -55.51 74.19 10.63
CA ASN A 352 -56.21 74.92 11.68
C ASN A 352 -56.03 76.44 11.57
N GLN A 353 -54.84 76.93 11.22
CA GLN A 353 -54.61 78.35 10.91
C GLN A 353 -55.39 78.81 9.66
N GLY A 354 -55.60 77.93 8.68
CA GLY A 354 -56.48 78.19 7.53
C GLY A 354 -57.97 78.25 7.88
N ARG A 355 -58.40 77.69 9.02
CA ARG A 355 -59.79 77.75 9.51
C ARG A 355 -60.09 79.03 10.30
N ASP A 356 -59.13 79.55 11.07
CA ASP A 356 -59.30 80.81 11.82
C ASP A 356 -59.34 82.05 10.93
N HIS A 357 -58.80 81.98 9.71
CA HIS A 357 -58.92 83.05 8.71
C HIS A 357 -60.18 82.96 7.83
N GLY A 358 -61.07 81.99 8.09
CA GLY A 358 -62.30 81.75 7.31
C GLY A 358 -63.61 82.21 7.96
N THR A 359 -63.59 82.89 9.11
CA THR A 359 -64.80 83.36 9.82
C THR A 359 -64.80 84.86 10.14
N ALA A 360 -64.17 85.67 9.29
CA ALA A 360 -64.35 87.12 9.31
C ALA A 360 -64.31 87.68 7.88
N HIS A 361 -65.40 87.48 7.13
CA HIS A 361 -66.07 88.51 6.32
C HIS A 361 -67.35 87.98 5.67
#